data_AF-A0A3N4J9J2-F1
#
_entry.id   AF-A0A3N4J9J2-F1
#
_cell.length_a   1.000
_cell.length_b   1.000
_cell.length_c   1.000
_cell.angle_alpha   90.00
_cell.angle_beta   90.00
_cell.angle_gamma   90.00
#
_symmetry.space_group_name_H-M   'P 1'
#
loop_
_entity.id
_entity.type
_entity.pdbx_description
1 polymer ?
#
loop_
_entity_poly.entity_id
_entity_poly.type
_entity_poly.pdbx_seq_one_letter_code
_entity_poly.pdbx_strand_id
1 'polypeptide(L)'
;KPKYHLLCHTAFWIERYGVLSNTHVEDEERMNSSVRSNLEHSDRQAPSKDLAYCLANAQGLRFVALGGIWVDPKTNLLTQA
;
A
#
# COMPACT_ATOMS: atom_id res chain seq x y z
N LYS A 1 26.06 0.90 -14.80
CA LYS A 1 25.59 -0.26 -13.99
C LYS A 1 24.61 -1.08 -14.81
N PRO A 2 24.72 -2.42 -14.83
CA PRO A 2 24.19 -3.25 -15.91
C PRO A 2 22.72 -3.60 -15.67
N LYS A 3 21.81 -2.63 -15.80
CA LYS A 3 20.37 -2.93 -15.88
C LYS A 3 19.98 -3.40 -17.29
N TYR A 4 20.72 -3.00 -18.32
CA TYR A 4 20.46 -3.39 -19.71
C TYR A 4 20.54 -4.90 -19.95
N HIS A 5 21.41 -5.62 -19.24
CA HIS A 5 21.49 -7.09 -19.36
C HIS A 5 20.18 -7.77 -18.93
N LEU A 6 19.40 -7.17 -18.03
CA LEU A 6 18.10 -7.72 -17.63
C LEU A 6 17.10 -7.76 -18.79
N LEU A 7 17.25 -6.88 -19.78
CA LEU A 7 16.42 -6.87 -20.99
C LEU A 7 16.63 -8.11 -21.86
N CYS A 8 17.84 -8.68 -21.86
CA CYS A 8 18.13 -9.93 -22.59
C CYS A 8 17.33 -11.11 -22.06
N HIS A 9 16.92 -11.07 -20.79
CA HIS A 9 16.14 -12.13 -20.15
C HIS A 9 14.63 -11.87 -20.18
N THR A 10 14.18 -10.73 -20.71
CA THR A 10 12.75 -10.33 -20.66
C THR A 10 11.82 -11.38 -21.29
N ALA A 11 12.19 -11.98 -22.42
CA ALA A 11 11.40 -13.04 -23.04
C ALA A 11 11.23 -14.25 -22.11
N PHE A 12 12.33 -14.74 -21.52
CA PHE A 12 12.32 -15.84 -20.56
C PHE A 12 11.43 -15.53 -19.34
N TRP A 13 11.49 -14.30 -18.81
CA TRP A 13 10.64 -13.90 -17.68
C TRP A 13 9.16 -13.84 -18.08
N ILE A 14 8.83 -13.33 -19.26
CA ILE A 14 7.44 -13.24 -19.74
C ILE A 14 6.85 -14.64 -19.96
N GLU A 15 7.60 -15.55 -20.58
CA GLU A 15 7.13 -16.92 -20.81
C GLU A 15 6.88 -17.67 -19.50
N ARG A 16 7.70 -17.39 -18.48
CA ARG A 16 7.61 -18.10 -17.19
C ARG A 16 6.60 -17.51 -16.22
N TYR A 17 6.46 -16.18 -16.17
CA TYR A 17 5.69 -15.46 -15.15
C TYR A 17 4.56 -14.58 -15.71
N GLY A 18 4.42 -14.52 -17.04
CA GLY A 18 3.44 -13.68 -17.70
C GLY A 18 3.92 -12.24 -17.94
N VAL A 19 3.01 -11.37 -18.35
CA VAL A 19 3.32 -9.97 -18.65
C VAL A 19 4.05 -9.32 -17.48
N LEU A 20 5.17 -8.65 -17.80
CA LEU A 20 6.01 -7.99 -16.83
C LEU A 20 5.28 -6.79 -16.20
N SER A 21 4.48 -7.03 -15.16
CA SER A 21 3.83 -5.99 -14.37
C SER A 21 4.82 -5.42 -13.35
N ASN A 22 5.85 -4.73 -13.83
CA ASN A 22 6.93 -4.17 -13.01
C ASN A 22 6.54 -2.93 -12.18
N THR A 23 5.24 -2.70 -11.98
CA THR A 23 4.73 -1.52 -11.26
C THR A 23 4.87 -1.65 -9.74
N HIS A 24 5.15 -2.85 -9.21
CA HIS A 24 5.21 -3.06 -7.77
C HIS A 24 6.25 -2.15 -7.08
N VAL A 25 7.41 -1.99 -7.71
CA VAL A 25 8.47 -1.09 -7.19
C VAL A 25 8.03 0.37 -7.25
N GLU A 26 7.30 0.77 -8.29
CA GLU A 26 6.78 2.13 -8.42
C GLU A 26 5.73 2.44 -7.34
N ASP A 27 4.88 1.47 -7.02
CA ASP A 27 3.90 1.57 -5.95
C ASP A 27 4.56 1.69 -4.56
N GLU A 28 5.60 0.89 -4.30
CA GLU A 28 6.40 0.98 -3.08
C GLU A 28 7.16 2.31 -2.99
N GLU A 29 7.78 2.76 -4.08
CA GLU A 29 8.49 4.05 -4.11
C GLU A 29 7.54 5.23 -3.92
N ARG A 30 6.33 5.16 -4.47
CA ARG A 30 5.27 6.15 -4.23
C ARG A 30 4.88 6.20 -2.75
N MET A 31 4.82 5.06 -2.07
CA MET A 31 4.50 5.02 -0.65
C MET A 31 5.55 5.73 0.21
N ASN A 32 6.82 5.72 -0.20
CA ASN A 32 7.92 6.34 0.57
C ASN A 32 7.73 7.85 0.82
N SER A 33 7.07 8.59 -0.09
CA SER A 33 6.76 10.01 0.15
C SER A 33 5.73 10.18 1.27
N SER A 34 4.70 9.34 1.28
CA SER A 34 3.65 9.35 2.30
C SER A 34 4.19 8.97 3.68
N VAL A 35 5.07 7.95 3.74
CA VAL A 35 5.74 7.54 4.97
C VAL A 35 6.56 8.69 5.56
N ARG A 36 7.39 9.35 4.74
CA ARG A 36 8.21 10.49 5.20
C ARG A 36 7.35 11.64 5.73
N SER A 37 6.29 12.00 5.03
CA SER A 37 5.38 13.08 5.46
C SER A 37 4.72 12.80 6.81
N ASN A 38 4.32 11.55 7.08
CA ASN A 38 3.76 11.17 8.39
C ASN A 38 4.82 11.20 9.51
N LEU A 39 6.05 10.79 9.21
CA LEU A 39 7.16 10.79 10.18
C LEU A 39 7.67 12.20 10.53
N GLU A 40 7.50 13.18 9.64
CA GLU A 40 7.83 14.59 9.92
C GLU A 40 6.96 15.18 11.03
N HIS A 41 5.71 14.73 11.14
CA HIS A 41 4.71 15.24 12.09
C HIS A 41 4.49 14.33 13.31
N SER A 42 5.26 13.24 13.44
CA SER A 42 5.28 12.37 14.62
C SER A 42 6.13 13.00 15.73
N ASP A 43 5.77 12.74 17.00
CA ASP A 43 6.57 13.12 18.17
C ASP A 43 7.87 12.29 18.32
N ARG A 44 8.02 11.29 17.43
CA ARG A 44 9.16 10.37 17.28
C ARG A 44 9.44 9.47 18.47
N GLN A 45 8.53 9.38 19.45
CA GLN A 45 8.69 8.44 20.56
C GLN A 45 8.39 7.00 20.13
N ALA A 46 7.39 6.82 19.26
CA ALA A 46 7.06 5.54 18.64
C ALA A 46 6.65 5.71 17.16
N PRO A 47 7.58 6.10 16.27
CA PRO A 47 7.25 6.52 14.90
C PRO A 47 6.54 5.45 14.06
N SER A 48 6.84 4.17 14.29
CA SER A 48 6.17 3.05 13.61
C SER A 48 4.71 2.91 14.06
N LYS A 49 4.43 3.11 15.34
CA LYS A 49 3.08 3.05 15.91
C LYS A 49 2.24 4.24 15.42
N ASP A 50 2.83 5.43 15.40
CA ASP A 50 2.18 6.63 14.90
C ASP A 50 1.83 6.50 13.42
N LEU A 51 2.79 6.04 12.61
CA LEU A 51 2.58 5.78 11.19
C LEU A 51 1.46 4.75 10.97
N ALA A 52 1.44 3.67 11.76
CA ALA A 52 0.39 2.66 11.68
C ALA A 52 -1.00 3.26 11.98
N TYR A 53 -1.12 4.09 13.01
CA TYR A 53 -2.37 4.79 13.32
C TYR A 53 -2.81 5.74 12.20
N CYS A 54 -1.89 6.56 11.68
CA CYS A 54 -2.20 7.50 10.60
C CYS A 54 -2.67 6.77 9.33
N LEU A 55 -1.98 5.70 8.92
CA LEU A 55 -2.35 4.90 7.76
C LEU A 55 -3.68 4.15 7.96
N ALA A 56 -3.90 3.57 9.15
CA ALA A 56 -5.16 2.90 9.48
C ALA A 56 -6.34 3.88 9.44
N ASN A 57 -6.18 5.08 9.99
CA ASN A 57 -7.21 6.13 9.95
C ASN A 57 -7.50 6.58 8.51
N ALA A 58 -6.47 6.82 7.70
CA ALA A 58 -6.64 7.19 6.29
C ALA A 58 -7.35 6.09 5.50
N GLN A 59 -7.02 4.83 5.73
CA GLN A 59 -7.70 3.68 5.14
C GLN A 59 -9.16 3.59 5.60
N GLY A 60 -9.44 3.77 6.89
CA GLY A 60 -10.80 3.78 7.44
C GLY A 60 -11.66 4.90 6.86
N LEU A 61 -11.13 6.12 6.78
CA LEU A 61 -11.81 7.25 6.15
C LEU A 61 -12.12 6.99 4.68
N ARG A 62 -11.16 6.44 3.93
CA ARG A 62 -11.36 6.06 2.53
C ARG A 62 -12.43 4.98 2.38
N PHE A 63 -12.40 3.98 3.25
CA PHE A 63 -13.37 2.90 3.27
C PHE A 63 -14.79 3.44 3.51
N VAL A 64 -14.96 4.37 4.46
CA VAL A 64 -16.25 5.04 4.71
C VAL A 64 -16.68 5.88 3.50
N ALA A 65 -15.78 6.72 2.96
CA ALA A 65 -16.08 7.59 1.83
C ALA A 65 -16.48 6.84 0.55
N LEU A 66 -16.03 5.59 0.39
CA LEU A 66 -16.39 4.72 -0.74
C LEU A 66 -17.64 3.87 -0.48
N GLY A 67 -18.34 4.07 0.65
CA GLY A 67 -19.53 3.30 1.01
C GLY A 67 -19.21 1.86 1.40
N GLY A 68 -18.06 1.65 2.06
CA GLY A 68 -17.60 0.35 2.53
C GLY A 68 -18.63 -0.38 3.39
N ILE A 69 -18.56 -1.71 3.37
CA ILE A 69 -19.49 -2.57 4.12
C ILE A 69 -18.66 -3.39 5.11
N TRP A 70 -19.06 -3.41 6.37
CA TRP A 70 -18.41 -4.19 7.42
C TRP A 70 -19.41 -5.06 8.16
N VAL A 71 -18.90 -6.07 8.87
CA VAL A 71 -19.71 -6.89 9.77
C VAL A 71 -19.83 -6.16 11.10
N ASP A 72 -21.06 -5.89 11.52
CA ASP A 72 -21.31 -5.36 12.86
C ASP A 72 -21.02 -6.46 13.90
N PRO A 73 -20.08 -6.25 14.83
CA PRO A 73 -19.70 -7.26 15.82
C PRO A 73 -20.82 -7.62 16.81
N LYS A 74 -21.86 -6.79 16.93
CA LYS A 74 -23.00 -7.05 17.83
C LYS A 74 -24.08 -7.90 17.17
N THR A 75 -24.43 -7.57 15.94
CA THR A 75 -25.53 -8.21 15.21
C THR A 75 -25.05 -9.32 14.27
N ASN A 76 -23.74 -9.34 13.96
CA ASN A 76 -23.11 -10.20 12.97
C ASN A 76 -23.72 -10.06 11.56
N LEU A 77 -24.32 -8.90 11.29
CA LEU A 77 -24.90 -8.54 10.00
C LEU A 77 -24.00 -7.55 9.26
N LEU A 78 -24.18 -7.45 7.94
CA LEU A 78 -23.50 -6.47 7.12
C LEU A 78 -24.12 -5.08 7.30
N THR A 79 -23.28 -4.11 7.62
CA THR A 79 -23.64 -2.70 7.82
C THR A 79 -22.85 -1.84 6.85
N GLN A 80 -23.53 -0.88 6.22
CA GLN A 80 -22.91 0.09 5.33
C GLN A 80 -22.37 1.29 6.11
N ALA A 81 -21.28 1.86 5.60
CA ALA A 81 -20.67 3.09 6.08
C ALA A 81 -21.56 4.32 6.08
#